data_AF-A0A7C6Z3P8-F1
#
_entry.id   AF-A0A7C6Z3P8-F1
#
_cell.length_a   1.000
_cell.length_b   1.000
_cell.length_c   1.000
_cell.angle_alpha   90.00
_cell.angle_beta   90.00
_cell.angle_gamma   90.00
#
_symmetry.space_group_name_H-M   'P 1'
#
loop_
_entity.id
_entity.type
_entity.pdbx_description
1 polymer ?
#
loop_
_entity_poly.entity_id
_entity_poly.type
_entity_poly.pdbx_seq_one_letter_code
_entity_poly.pdbx_strand_id
1 'polypeptide(L)'
;MARPQKQGLEYFSLDVDMDQDDKILLIEAKHGITGFAIVVKLLMKIYKEGYFYKWEEREQLLFSSKVNIDINSIKIVVDDCLKWGVFDKELFEKYAILTSSGIQKRYFEAISRRKEVEVIYEYLLINLPENDTMTVNIVNVDINEVNVNNNSLEGGLMSTLIPKVKESKVKDINAHFDVFWKAYPRKKSKGQAEKAWKKIQVDEQLLATMIAKIEQAKKSTAWIKDGGKWIPYPSTWLNAKGWEDEDISQMDKPSPQNGPLGVTCDTRPEDLVRRDDM
;
A
#
# COMPACT_ATOMS: atom_id res chain seq x y z
N MET A 1 39.79 -0.59 -2.16
CA MET A 1 38.81 -0.79 -3.26
C MET A 1 37.42 -0.67 -2.68
N ALA A 2 36.52 0.10 -3.32
CA ALA A 2 35.13 0.17 -2.89
C ALA A 2 34.46 -1.20 -3.06
N ARG A 3 33.80 -1.71 -2.02
CA ARG A 3 33.08 -2.99 -2.08
C ARG A 3 31.89 -2.81 -3.03
N PRO A 4 31.68 -3.70 -4.02
CA PRO A 4 30.49 -3.66 -4.85
C PRO A 4 29.25 -3.68 -3.95
N GLN A 5 28.28 -2.78 -4.18
CA GLN A 5 27.04 -2.82 -3.44
C GLN A 5 26.26 -4.07 -3.84
N LYS A 6 25.89 -4.89 -2.85
CA LYS A 6 25.07 -6.09 -3.09
C LYS A 6 23.62 -5.67 -3.25
N GLN A 7 22.96 -6.14 -4.31
CA GLN A 7 21.55 -5.85 -4.56
C GLN A 7 20.66 -6.44 -3.46
N GLY A 8 20.75 -7.75 -3.17
CA GLY A 8 19.95 -8.37 -2.12
C GLY A 8 20.52 -8.27 -0.70
N LEU A 9 19.88 -9.00 0.21
CA LEU A 9 20.18 -9.07 1.64
C LEU A 9 21.08 -10.26 1.98
N GLU A 10 21.93 -10.10 3.01
CA GLU A 10 22.73 -11.20 3.57
C GLU A 10 21.93 -12.03 4.61
N TYR A 11 20.94 -11.39 5.24
CA TYR A 11 19.98 -11.99 6.17
C TYR A 11 18.61 -11.36 5.92
N PHE A 12 17.53 -12.09 6.20
CA PHE A 12 16.18 -11.53 6.17
C PHE A 12 15.44 -11.92 7.44
N SER A 13 14.57 -11.03 7.92
CA SER A 13 13.71 -11.31 9.07
C SER A 13 12.56 -12.20 8.63
N LEU A 14 12.35 -13.29 9.36
CA LEU A 14 11.18 -14.15 9.22
C LEU A 14 10.31 -13.93 10.46
N ASP A 15 9.05 -13.57 10.24
CA ASP A 15 8.10 -13.37 11.33
C ASP A 15 7.84 -14.71 12.03
N VAL A 16 7.86 -14.69 13.36
CA VAL A 16 7.72 -15.92 14.18
C VAL A 16 6.33 -16.53 14.10
N ASP A 17 5.35 -15.73 13.69
CA ASP A 17 3.94 -16.05 13.46
C ASP A 17 3.60 -16.11 11.96
N MET A 18 4.60 -16.28 11.09
CA MET A 18 4.36 -16.42 9.64
C MET A 18 3.43 -17.60 9.30
N ASP A 19 3.48 -18.65 10.10
CA ASP A 19 2.61 -19.82 10.00
C ASP A 19 1.16 -19.52 10.41
N GLN A 20 0.86 -18.34 10.96
CA GLN A 20 -0.50 -17.90 11.28
C GLN A 20 -1.17 -17.11 10.16
N ASP A 21 -0.43 -16.69 9.11
CA ASP A 21 -1.02 -16.05 7.94
C ASP A 21 -1.89 -17.06 7.19
N ASP A 22 -3.19 -16.77 7.02
CA ASP A 22 -4.17 -17.61 6.32
C ASP A 22 -3.65 -18.11 4.97
N LYS A 23 -2.87 -17.30 4.24
CA LYS A 23 -2.32 -17.67 2.93
C LYS A 23 -1.27 -18.75 3.07
N ILE A 24 -0.42 -18.66 4.08
CA ILE A 24 0.64 -19.64 4.35
C ILE A 24 0.01 -20.93 4.91
N LEU A 25 -0.98 -20.81 5.79
CA LEU A 25 -1.77 -21.93 6.30
C LEU A 25 -2.45 -22.70 5.17
N LEU A 26 -3.01 -22.02 4.17
CA LEU A 26 -3.61 -22.68 3.00
C LEU A 26 -2.60 -23.46 2.16
N ILE A 27 -1.37 -22.95 2.03
CA ILE A 27 -0.28 -23.67 1.35
C ILE A 27 0.13 -24.90 2.16
N GLU A 28 0.34 -24.74 3.46
CA GLU A 28 0.71 -25.84 4.35
C GLU A 28 -0.39 -26.90 4.44
N ALA A 29 -1.67 -26.51 4.49
CA ALA A 29 -2.79 -27.44 4.49
C ALA A 29 -2.84 -28.31 3.22
N LYS A 30 -2.42 -27.78 2.07
CA LYS A 30 -2.43 -28.50 0.79
C LYS A 30 -1.17 -29.33 0.53
N HIS A 31 0.00 -28.80 0.92
CA HIS A 31 1.32 -29.34 0.56
C HIS A 31 2.12 -29.87 1.76
N GLY A 32 1.55 -29.79 2.95
CA GLY A 32 2.21 -30.08 4.21
C GLY A 32 3.41 -29.16 4.48
N ILE A 33 4.29 -29.63 5.35
CA ILE A 33 5.51 -28.91 5.73
C ILE A 33 6.44 -28.63 4.53
N THR A 34 6.36 -29.45 3.48
CA THR A 34 7.12 -29.25 2.24
C THR A 34 6.71 -27.96 1.55
N GLY A 35 5.41 -27.65 1.49
CA GLY A 35 4.91 -26.39 0.93
C GLY A 35 5.43 -25.18 1.71
N PHE A 36 5.33 -25.22 3.03
CA PHE A 36 5.87 -24.19 3.91
C PHE A 36 7.38 -23.99 3.67
N ALA A 37 8.16 -25.08 3.64
CA ALA A 37 9.60 -25.03 3.40
C ALA A 37 9.94 -24.44 2.02
N ILE A 38 9.18 -24.77 0.97
CA ILE A 38 9.34 -24.18 -0.37
C ILE A 38 9.10 -22.67 -0.31
N VAL A 39 8.03 -22.20 0.33
CA VAL A 39 7.75 -20.77 0.47
C VAL A 39 8.89 -20.05 1.19
N VAL A 40 9.38 -20.58 2.31
CA VAL A 40 10.53 -20.00 3.02
C VAL A 40 11.78 -19.97 2.13
N LYS A 41 12.07 -21.03 1.37
CA LYS A 41 13.21 -21.07 0.44
C LYS A 41 13.06 -20.07 -0.71
N LEU A 42 11.84 -19.84 -1.20
CA LEU A 42 11.54 -18.81 -2.20
C LEU A 42 11.77 -17.42 -1.61
N LEU A 43 11.26 -17.14 -0.40
CA LEU A 43 11.51 -15.87 0.29
C LEU A 43 13.01 -15.62 0.49
N MET A 44 13.77 -16.61 0.94
CA MET A 44 15.23 -16.53 1.03
C MET A 44 15.87 -16.13 -0.29
N LYS A 45 15.39 -16.69 -1.41
CA LYS A 45 15.93 -16.43 -2.74
C LYS A 45 15.55 -15.04 -3.24
N ILE A 46 14.30 -14.62 -3.05
CA ILE A 46 13.80 -13.27 -3.36
C ILE A 46 14.64 -12.23 -2.64
N TYR A 47 14.76 -12.31 -1.31
CA TYR A 47 15.52 -11.32 -0.55
C TYR A 47 17.01 -11.35 -0.86
N LYS A 48 17.58 -12.50 -1.25
CA LYS A 48 18.97 -12.58 -1.71
C LYS A 48 19.21 -11.85 -3.04
N GLU A 49 18.18 -11.66 -3.86
CA GLU A 49 18.27 -10.94 -5.14
C GLU A 49 17.77 -9.49 -5.05
N GLY A 50 16.83 -9.21 -4.15
CA GLY A 50 16.29 -7.88 -3.96
C GLY A 50 14.89 -7.94 -3.36
N TYR A 51 13.94 -7.32 -4.06
CA TYR A 51 12.51 -7.31 -3.70
C TYR A 51 11.64 -8.20 -4.60
N PHE A 52 12.25 -8.87 -5.58
CA PHE A 52 11.60 -9.82 -6.48
C PHE A 52 12.59 -10.93 -6.83
N TYR A 53 12.08 -12.01 -7.41
CA TYR A 53 12.90 -13.07 -8.00
C TYR A 53 12.39 -13.43 -9.39
N LYS A 54 13.28 -13.42 -10.38
CA LYS A 54 12.97 -13.93 -11.72
C LYS A 54 12.66 -15.44 -11.67
N TRP A 55 11.62 -15.88 -12.36
CA TRP A 55 11.06 -17.23 -12.24
C TRP A 55 10.72 -17.87 -13.59
N GLU A 56 11.68 -17.83 -14.52
CA GLU A 56 11.61 -18.58 -15.78
C GLU A 56 12.07 -20.03 -15.59
N GLU A 57 12.01 -20.84 -16.66
CA GLU A 57 12.36 -22.26 -16.65
C GLU A 57 13.76 -22.53 -16.06
N ARG A 58 14.75 -21.70 -16.42
CA ARG A 58 16.11 -21.82 -15.90
C ARG A 58 16.16 -21.66 -14.39
N GLU A 59 15.51 -20.62 -13.86
CA GLU A 59 15.50 -20.33 -12.42
C GLU A 59 14.75 -21.42 -11.66
N GLN A 60 13.66 -21.95 -12.21
CA GLN A 60 12.92 -23.09 -11.66
C GLN A 60 13.79 -24.34 -11.53
N LEU A 61 14.55 -24.70 -12.58
CA LEU A 61 15.46 -25.85 -12.58
C LEU A 61 16.58 -25.68 -11.53
N LEU A 62 17.20 -24.50 -11.48
CA LEU A 62 18.26 -24.21 -10.52
C LEU A 62 17.74 -24.23 -9.08
N PHE A 63 16.53 -23.69 -8.85
CA PHE A 63 15.91 -23.71 -7.53
C PHE A 63 15.54 -25.12 -7.10
N SER A 64 14.92 -25.90 -7.99
CA SER A 64 14.56 -27.31 -7.74
C SER A 64 15.78 -28.14 -7.36
N SER A 65 16.88 -28.03 -8.14
CA SER A 65 18.14 -28.73 -7.82
C SER A 65 18.70 -28.31 -6.47
N LYS A 66 18.66 -27.01 -6.14
CA LYS A 66 19.22 -26.48 -4.89
C LYS A 66 18.43 -26.87 -3.64
N VAL A 67 17.11 -26.93 -3.74
CA VAL A 67 16.23 -27.33 -2.63
C VAL A 67 16.07 -28.86 -2.58
N ASN A 68 16.48 -29.57 -3.63
CA ASN A 68 16.34 -31.02 -3.79
C ASN A 68 14.88 -31.47 -3.72
N ILE A 69 14.01 -30.78 -4.45
CA ILE A 69 12.59 -31.08 -4.59
C ILE A 69 12.25 -31.11 -6.08
N ASP A 70 11.41 -32.06 -6.48
CA ASP A 70 10.90 -32.18 -7.85
C ASP A 70 10.30 -30.86 -8.36
N ILE A 71 10.62 -30.53 -9.61
CA ILE A 71 10.21 -29.27 -10.24
C ILE A 71 8.69 -29.16 -10.36
N ASN A 72 7.97 -30.28 -10.59
CA ASN A 72 6.51 -30.23 -10.72
C ASN A 72 5.86 -29.92 -9.38
N SER A 73 6.37 -30.50 -8.30
CA SER A 73 5.93 -30.20 -6.92
C SER A 73 6.11 -28.72 -6.60
N ILE A 74 7.27 -28.13 -6.96
CA ILE A 74 7.52 -26.69 -6.80
C ILE A 74 6.56 -25.85 -7.64
N LYS A 75 6.32 -26.22 -8.91
CA LYS A 75 5.38 -25.52 -9.79
C LYS A 75 3.98 -25.47 -9.20
N ILE A 76 3.46 -26.60 -8.72
CA ILE A 76 2.13 -26.67 -8.09
C ILE A 76 2.08 -25.77 -6.85
N VAL A 77 3.12 -25.76 -6.00
CA VAL A 77 3.18 -24.90 -4.82
C VAL A 77 3.19 -23.41 -5.23
N VAL A 78 3.98 -23.04 -6.24
CA VAL A 78 4.03 -21.66 -6.74
C VAL A 78 2.68 -21.24 -7.34
N ASP A 79 2.02 -22.11 -8.10
CA ASP A 79 0.69 -21.85 -8.66
C ASP A 79 -0.34 -21.59 -7.55
N ASP A 80 -0.29 -22.35 -6.45
CA ASP A 80 -1.13 -22.10 -5.28
C ASP A 80 -0.73 -20.80 -4.55
N CYS A 81 0.57 -20.47 -4.49
CA CYS A 81 1.03 -19.21 -3.92
C CYS A 81 0.49 -18.00 -4.70
N LEU A 82 0.41 -18.11 -6.03
CA LEU A 82 -0.21 -17.10 -6.90
C LEU A 82 -1.72 -17.06 -6.70
N LYS A 83 -2.38 -18.23 -6.58
CA LYS A 83 -3.82 -18.34 -6.35
C LYS A 83 -4.26 -17.71 -5.03
N TRP A 84 -3.52 -17.95 -3.95
CA TRP A 84 -3.86 -17.46 -2.60
C TRP A 84 -3.24 -16.08 -2.28
N GLY A 85 -2.53 -15.47 -3.24
CA GLY A 85 -1.99 -14.12 -3.11
C GLY A 85 -0.81 -14.02 -2.14
N VAL A 86 -0.02 -15.09 -2.00
CA VAL A 86 1.33 -15.05 -1.41
C VAL A 86 2.25 -14.28 -2.36
N PHE A 87 2.11 -14.52 -3.67
CA PHE A 87 2.74 -13.77 -4.74
C PHE A 87 1.72 -13.03 -5.59
N ASP A 88 2.14 -11.92 -6.17
CA ASP A 88 1.33 -11.11 -7.06
C ASP A 88 1.20 -11.78 -8.43
N LYS A 89 -0.03 -12.11 -8.79
CA LYS A 89 -0.34 -12.83 -10.02
C LYS A 89 -0.11 -11.99 -11.27
N GLU A 90 -0.42 -10.70 -11.24
CA GLU A 90 -0.28 -9.83 -12.40
C GLU A 90 1.19 -9.63 -12.80
N LEU A 91 2.06 -9.39 -11.83
CA LEU A 91 3.50 -9.28 -12.09
C LEU A 91 4.13 -10.61 -12.50
N PHE A 92 3.63 -11.73 -11.98
CA PHE A 92 4.05 -13.04 -12.42
C PHE A 92 3.72 -13.29 -13.90
N GLU A 93 2.47 -13.06 -14.30
CA GLU A 93 2.03 -13.27 -15.68
C GLU A 93 2.73 -12.34 -16.67
N LYS A 94 2.99 -11.09 -16.27
CA LYS A 94 3.55 -10.07 -17.16
C LYS A 94 5.07 -10.14 -17.28
N TYR A 95 5.77 -10.48 -16.20
CA TYR A 95 7.24 -10.36 -16.12
C TYR A 95 7.95 -11.65 -15.69
N ALA A 96 7.20 -12.73 -15.40
CA ALA A 96 7.72 -13.97 -14.86
C ALA A 96 8.55 -13.75 -13.58
N ILE A 97 8.03 -12.95 -12.65
CA ILE A 97 8.68 -12.68 -11.35
C ILE A 97 7.81 -13.07 -10.16
N LEU A 98 8.46 -13.49 -9.07
CA LEU A 98 7.83 -13.70 -7.77
C LEU A 98 8.10 -12.50 -6.87
N THR A 99 7.04 -11.81 -6.46
CA THR A 99 7.05 -10.67 -5.55
C THR A 99 5.67 -10.50 -4.92
N SER A 100 5.57 -9.68 -3.87
CA SER A 100 4.29 -9.21 -3.33
C SER A 100 4.48 -7.88 -2.61
N SER A 101 3.40 -7.16 -2.32
CA SER A 101 3.48 -5.89 -1.59
C SER A 101 4.11 -6.05 -0.20
N GLY A 102 3.87 -7.18 0.48
CA GLY A 102 4.47 -7.50 1.78
C GLY A 102 5.97 -7.83 1.69
N ILE A 103 6.40 -8.48 0.62
CA ILE A 103 7.83 -8.73 0.34
C ILE A 103 8.55 -7.41 0.09
N GLN A 104 7.98 -6.56 -0.76
CA GLN A 104 8.59 -5.26 -1.11
C GLN A 104 8.74 -4.37 0.13
N LYS A 105 7.69 -4.25 0.96
CA LYS A 105 7.75 -3.43 2.19
C LYS A 105 8.92 -3.86 3.07
N ARG A 106 9.00 -5.15 3.39
CA ARG A 106 10.06 -5.70 4.25
C ARG A 106 11.45 -5.52 3.63
N TYR A 107 11.59 -5.70 2.33
CA TYR A 107 12.86 -5.45 1.64
C TYR A 107 13.29 -3.99 1.75
N PHE A 108 12.41 -3.05 1.36
CA PHE A 108 12.75 -1.61 1.36
C PHE A 108 12.99 -1.07 2.77
N GLU A 109 12.28 -1.59 3.77
CA GLU A 109 12.57 -1.31 5.18
C GLU A 109 13.96 -1.83 5.60
N ALA A 110 14.30 -3.07 5.23
CA ALA A 110 15.60 -3.68 5.55
C ALA A 110 16.78 -2.93 4.91
N ILE A 111 16.58 -2.30 3.75
CA ILE A 111 17.62 -1.54 3.07
C ILE A 111 17.55 -0.03 3.28
N SER A 112 16.69 0.44 4.19
CA SER A 112 16.49 1.88 4.48
C SER A 112 17.77 2.67 4.77
N ARG A 113 18.83 2.01 5.25
CA ARG A 113 20.13 2.61 5.57
C ARG A 113 21.10 2.65 4.38
N ARG A 114 20.75 2.07 3.23
CA ARG A 114 21.60 2.11 2.02
C ARG A 114 21.49 3.48 1.36
N LYS A 115 22.61 3.93 0.78
CA LYS A 115 22.69 5.21 0.09
C LYS A 115 22.00 5.19 -1.27
N GLU A 116 22.12 4.09 -2.00
CA GLU A 116 21.60 3.95 -3.36
C GLU A 116 20.95 2.58 -3.54
N VAL A 117 19.86 2.53 -4.30
CA VAL A 117 19.23 1.28 -4.73
C VAL A 117 18.73 1.41 -6.16
N GLU A 118 18.95 0.37 -6.96
CA GLU A 118 18.32 0.22 -8.27
C GLU A 118 16.96 -0.47 -8.13
N VAL A 119 15.93 0.17 -8.65
CA VAL A 119 14.55 -0.30 -8.60
C VAL A 119 13.95 -0.24 -9.99
N ILE A 120 13.20 -1.28 -10.35
CA ILE A 120 12.48 -1.38 -11.61
C ILE A 120 11.06 -0.93 -11.30
N TYR A 121 10.65 0.18 -11.92
CA TYR A 121 9.37 0.82 -11.59
C TYR A 121 8.19 -0.09 -11.91
N GLU A 122 8.28 -0.83 -13.01
CA GLU A 122 7.28 -1.76 -13.48
C GLU A 122 6.96 -2.88 -12.49
N TYR A 123 7.87 -3.17 -11.57
CA TYR A 123 7.74 -4.25 -10.61
C TYR A 123 7.21 -3.78 -9.25
N LEU A 124 7.05 -2.46 -9.03
CA LEU A 124 6.62 -1.92 -7.74
C LEU A 124 5.10 -2.06 -7.53
N LEU A 125 4.75 -2.59 -6.37
CA LEU A 125 3.38 -2.70 -5.84
C LEU A 125 3.13 -1.74 -4.67
N ILE A 126 4.17 -0.99 -4.26
CA ILE A 126 4.12 -0.10 -3.10
C ILE A 126 4.68 1.27 -3.45
N ASN A 127 4.26 2.26 -2.67
CA ASN A 127 4.95 3.55 -2.65
C ASN A 127 6.28 3.36 -1.93
N LEU A 128 7.35 3.86 -2.55
CA LEU A 128 8.67 3.87 -1.93
C LEU A 128 8.64 4.76 -0.68
N PRO A 129 9.31 4.35 0.41
CA PRO A 129 9.39 5.16 1.62
C PRO A 129 10.14 6.46 1.33
N GLU A 130 9.57 7.60 1.73
CA GLU A 130 10.27 8.89 1.74
C GLU A 130 11.36 8.82 2.81
N ASN A 131 12.60 8.56 2.40
CA ASN A 131 13.73 8.52 3.31
C ASN A 131 14.86 9.39 2.74
N ASP A 132 15.20 10.48 3.44
CA ASP A 132 16.15 11.50 2.99
C ASP A 132 17.55 10.96 2.67
N THR A 133 17.85 9.73 3.11
CA THR A 133 19.17 9.10 2.98
C THR A 133 19.32 8.17 1.77
N MET A 134 18.24 7.88 1.04
CA MET A 134 18.24 6.85 -0.01
C MET A 134 17.94 7.44 -1.39
N THR A 135 18.90 7.35 -2.30
CA THR A 135 18.67 7.62 -3.73
C THR A 135 18.13 6.36 -4.41
N VAL A 136 17.03 6.53 -5.14
CA VAL A 136 16.41 5.43 -5.90
C VAL A 136 16.69 5.66 -7.38
N ASN A 137 17.50 4.78 -7.95
CA ASN A 137 17.78 4.73 -9.38
C ASN A 137 16.69 3.91 -10.05
N ILE A 138 15.85 4.57 -10.85
CA ILE A 138 14.74 3.91 -11.54
C ILE A 138 15.24 3.38 -12.88
N VAL A 139 15.16 2.05 -13.06
CA VAL A 139 15.46 1.36 -14.32
C VAL A 139 14.13 1.04 -15.01
N ASN A 140 14.02 1.37 -16.30
CA ASN A 140 12.88 1.00 -17.13
C ASN A 140 13.23 -0.27 -17.92
N VAL A 141 12.33 -1.26 -17.92
CA VAL A 141 12.52 -2.55 -18.61
C VAL A 141 12.59 -2.41 -20.13
N ASP A 142 12.07 -1.31 -20.71
CA ASP A 142 11.96 -1.12 -22.16
C ASP A 142 13.20 -0.48 -22.84
N ILE A 143 14.33 -0.27 -22.14
CA ILE A 143 15.54 0.33 -22.75
C ILE A 143 16.71 -0.67 -22.73
N ASN A 144 16.75 -1.53 -23.74
CA ASN A 144 18.02 -2.10 -24.21
C ASN A 144 18.52 -1.25 -25.38
N GLU A 145 19.35 -0.25 -25.10
CA GLU A 145 20.46 0.07 -26.01
C GLU A 145 21.65 0.59 -25.20
N VAL A 146 22.78 -0.05 -25.44
CA VAL A 146 24.09 0.16 -24.84
C VAL A 146 24.47 1.64 -24.88
N ASN A 147 24.88 2.23 -23.76
CA ASN A 147 25.73 3.41 -23.82
C ASN A 147 26.95 3.29 -22.90
N VAL A 148 28.08 3.00 -23.54
CA VAL A 148 29.42 3.09 -22.99
C VAL A 148 29.85 4.56 -23.06
N ASN A 149 29.81 5.31 -21.97
CA ASN A 149 30.96 6.11 -21.51
C ASN A 149 30.73 6.88 -20.21
N ASN A 150 31.81 6.94 -19.43
CA ASN A 150 31.99 7.75 -18.23
C ASN A 150 31.90 9.26 -18.51
N ASN A 151 31.22 10.02 -17.64
CA ASN A 151 31.89 10.98 -16.74
C ASN A 151 30.93 11.61 -15.72
N SER A 152 31.47 11.84 -14.51
CA SER A 152 30.85 12.48 -13.35
C SER A 152 30.26 13.86 -13.63
N LEU A 153 29.12 14.17 -13.02
CA LEU A 153 28.80 15.52 -12.54
C LEU A 153 28.00 15.47 -11.23
N GLU A 154 28.43 16.30 -10.30
CA GLU A 154 27.88 16.53 -8.96
C GLU A 154 26.53 17.27 -8.99
N GLY A 155 25.70 17.00 -7.98
CA GLY A 155 24.84 17.98 -7.31
C GLY A 155 23.63 18.55 -8.07
N GLY A 156 22.42 18.14 -7.67
CA GLY A 156 21.21 18.98 -7.82
C GLY A 156 19.97 18.28 -8.36
N LEU A 157 19.00 18.08 -7.47
CA LEU A 157 17.54 18.08 -7.67
C LEU A 157 16.94 17.28 -8.85
N MET A 158 16.29 16.17 -8.44
CA MET A 158 15.17 15.51 -9.11
C MET A 158 14.14 16.51 -9.66
N SER A 159 13.90 16.49 -10.98
CA SER A 159 12.56 16.50 -11.59
C SER A 159 12.68 16.87 -13.07
N THR A 160 12.78 15.89 -13.96
CA THR A 160 12.16 15.88 -15.30
C THR A 160 12.75 14.72 -16.09
N LEU A 161 11.97 14.21 -17.03
CA LEU A 161 12.28 13.12 -17.97
C LEU A 161 11.91 11.72 -17.44
N ILE A 162 10.62 11.51 -17.22
CA ILE A 162 10.01 10.18 -17.36
C ILE A 162 9.57 10.06 -18.83
N PRO A 163 10.07 9.08 -19.60
CA PRO A 163 9.51 8.74 -20.90
C PRO A 163 8.16 8.05 -20.70
N LYS A 164 7.12 8.79 -21.08
CA LYS A 164 5.80 8.38 -21.54
C LYS A 164 5.74 6.91 -22.00
N VAL A 165 5.18 6.00 -21.18
CA VAL A 165 4.27 4.88 -21.54
C VAL A 165 4.00 4.02 -20.29
N LYS A 166 2.71 3.77 -20.00
CA LYS A 166 2.11 2.98 -18.89
C LYS A 166 1.99 3.66 -17.51
N GLU A 167 1.70 4.95 -17.55
CA GLU A 167 1.16 5.80 -16.49
C GLU A 167 -0.30 5.50 -16.05
N SER A 168 -0.99 4.50 -16.61
CA SER A 168 -2.46 4.52 -16.64
C SER A 168 -3.24 3.90 -15.46
N LYS A 169 -2.62 3.28 -14.45
CA LYS A 169 -3.38 2.71 -13.31
C LYS A 169 -3.00 3.26 -11.93
N VAL A 170 -1.70 3.45 -11.65
CA VAL A 170 -1.24 3.97 -10.34
C VAL A 170 -1.25 5.51 -10.31
N LYS A 171 -1.02 6.17 -11.46
CA LYS A 171 -1.27 7.60 -11.62
C LYS A 171 -2.76 7.90 -11.51
N ASP A 172 -3.62 6.96 -11.94
CA ASP A 172 -5.07 7.12 -12.01
C ASP A 172 -5.71 7.24 -10.61
N ILE A 173 -5.38 6.36 -9.66
CA ILE A 173 -5.94 6.43 -8.30
C ILE A 173 -5.54 7.71 -7.56
N ASN A 174 -4.28 8.14 -7.68
CA ASN A 174 -3.78 9.36 -7.04
C ASN A 174 -4.24 10.64 -7.76
N ALA A 175 -4.29 10.63 -9.10
CA ALA A 175 -4.84 11.73 -9.89
C ALA A 175 -6.33 11.91 -9.61
N HIS A 176 -7.11 10.82 -9.57
CA HIS A 176 -8.53 10.86 -9.24
C HIS A 176 -8.77 11.43 -7.83
N PHE A 177 -7.95 11.04 -6.85
CA PHE A 177 -8.02 11.63 -5.52
C PHE A 177 -7.67 13.12 -5.53
N ASP A 178 -6.62 13.53 -6.25
CA ASP A 178 -6.22 14.93 -6.33
C ASP A 178 -7.27 15.81 -7.04
N VAL A 179 -7.94 15.29 -8.08
CA VAL A 179 -9.06 15.99 -8.74
C VAL A 179 -10.24 16.12 -7.77
N PHE A 180 -10.64 15.04 -7.10
CA PHE A 180 -11.67 15.06 -6.06
C PHE A 180 -11.32 16.05 -4.93
N TRP A 181 -10.08 16.01 -4.44
CA TRP A 181 -9.60 16.86 -3.36
C TRP A 181 -9.55 18.33 -3.75
N LYS A 182 -9.21 18.64 -5.01
CA LYS A 182 -9.26 20.01 -5.54
C LYS A 182 -10.70 20.51 -5.66
N ALA A 183 -11.61 19.65 -6.12
CA ALA A 183 -13.01 19.99 -6.30
C ALA A 183 -13.76 20.20 -4.96
N TYR A 184 -13.36 19.54 -3.88
CA TYR A 184 -14.07 19.62 -2.60
C TYR A 184 -13.89 20.99 -1.90
N PRO A 185 -14.97 21.71 -1.51
CA PRO A 185 -14.86 23.05 -0.90
C PRO A 185 -14.19 23.05 0.48
N ARG A 186 -14.47 22.04 1.31
CA ARG A 186 -13.99 21.94 2.69
C ARG A 186 -12.88 20.90 2.83
N LYS A 187 -11.62 21.34 2.76
CA LYS A 187 -10.43 20.47 2.77
C LYS A 187 -9.92 20.25 4.19
N LYS A 188 -10.48 19.28 4.91
CA LYS A 188 -10.01 18.86 6.25
C LYS A 188 -9.66 17.37 6.28
N SER A 189 -8.67 17.03 7.12
CA SER A 189 -8.26 15.65 7.42
C SER A 189 -7.89 14.81 6.19
N LYS A 190 -6.97 15.31 5.33
CA LYS A 190 -6.54 14.67 4.07
C LYS A 190 -6.18 13.19 4.24
N GLY A 191 -5.40 12.84 5.27
CA GLY A 191 -5.02 11.45 5.52
C GLY A 191 -6.18 10.51 5.87
N GLN A 192 -7.26 11.01 6.50
CA GLN A 192 -8.46 10.20 6.72
C GLN A 192 -9.28 10.05 5.43
N ALA A 193 -9.31 11.07 4.60
CA ALA A 193 -9.94 11.03 3.28
C ALA A 193 -9.22 10.07 2.34
N GLU A 194 -7.88 10.05 2.33
CA GLU A 194 -7.08 9.08 1.56
C GLU A 194 -7.31 7.64 2.01
N LYS A 195 -7.43 7.41 3.34
CA LYS A 195 -7.75 6.08 3.88
C LYS A 195 -9.16 5.62 3.47
N ALA A 196 -10.14 6.53 3.41
CA ALA A 196 -11.48 6.24 2.91
C ALA A 196 -11.46 6.00 1.39
N TRP A 197 -10.72 6.82 0.64
CA TRP A 197 -10.57 6.72 -0.81
C TRP A 197 -9.97 5.39 -1.25
N LYS A 198 -8.92 4.92 -0.57
CA LYS A 198 -8.29 3.62 -0.85
C LYS A 198 -9.20 2.40 -0.64
N LYS A 199 -10.29 2.55 0.10
CA LYS A 199 -11.30 1.48 0.31
C LYS A 199 -12.33 1.42 -0.81
N ILE A 200 -12.44 2.47 -1.61
CA ILE A 200 -13.38 2.56 -2.74
C ILE A 200 -12.58 2.27 -4.00
N GLN A 201 -13.00 1.30 -4.80
CA GLN A 201 -12.44 1.12 -6.14
C GLN A 201 -13.02 2.21 -7.04
N VAL A 202 -12.35 3.36 -7.11
CA VAL A 202 -12.80 4.50 -7.91
C VAL A 202 -12.34 4.34 -9.35
N ASP A 203 -13.29 4.18 -10.27
CA ASP A 203 -13.08 4.24 -11.71
C ASP A 203 -13.31 5.67 -12.26
N GLU A 204 -12.98 5.89 -13.53
CA GLU A 204 -13.11 7.19 -14.19
C GLU A 204 -14.58 7.68 -14.24
N GLN A 205 -15.54 6.76 -14.39
CA GLN A 205 -16.97 7.05 -14.44
C GLN A 205 -17.54 7.46 -13.07
N LEU A 206 -17.10 6.79 -12.00
CA LEU A 206 -17.46 7.10 -10.63
C LEU A 206 -16.84 8.43 -10.19
N LEU A 207 -15.61 8.72 -10.60
CA LEU A 207 -15.01 10.04 -10.35
C LEU A 207 -15.82 11.16 -11.01
N ALA A 208 -16.18 11.01 -12.29
CA ALA A 208 -17.00 11.99 -12.99
C ALA A 208 -18.35 12.21 -12.27
N THR A 209 -18.96 11.13 -11.78
CA THR A 209 -20.19 11.17 -10.99
C THR A 209 -19.99 11.91 -9.67
N MET A 210 -18.90 11.63 -8.95
CA MET A 210 -18.56 12.31 -7.69
C MET A 210 -18.35 13.82 -7.90
N ILE A 211 -17.61 14.22 -8.95
CA ILE A 211 -17.35 15.63 -9.27
C ILE A 211 -18.65 16.34 -9.63
N ALA A 212 -19.49 15.74 -10.48
CA ALA A 212 -20.78 16.31 -10.87
C ALA A 212 -21.70 16.52 -9.65
N LYS A 213 -21.74 15.55 -8.73
CA LYS A 213 -22.49 15.68 -7.47
C LYS A 213 -21.92 16.76 -6.55
N ILE A 214 -20.60 16.90 -6.46
CA ILE A 214 -19.95 18.00 -5.72
C ILE A 214 -20.29 19.36 -6.34
N GLU A 215 -20.32 19.47 -7.67
CA GLU A 215 -20.69 20.72 -8.36
C GLU A 215 -22.16 21.07 -8.19
N GLN A 216 -23.06 20.07 -8.21
CA GLN A 216 -24.46 20.26 -7.88
C GLN A 216 -24.63 20.68 -6.41
N ALA A 217 -23.90 20.03 -5.49
CA ALA A 217 -23.91 20.34 -4.07
C ALA A 217 -23.45 21.77 -3.76
N LYS A 218 -22.40 22.25 -4.46
CA LYS A 218 -21.94 23.65 -4.36
C LYS A 218 -23.00 24.67 -4.74
N LYS A 219 -23.94 24.33 -5.62
CA LYS A 219 -25.04 25.19 -6.05
C LYS A 219 -26.28 25.08 -5.15
N SER A 220 -26.34 24.07 -4.28
CA SER A 220 -27.44 23.89 -3.33
C SER A 220 -27.39 24.95 -2.23
N THR A 221 -28.56 25.46 -1.86
CA THR A 221 -28.72 26.43 -0.76
C THR A 221 -28.17 25.89 0.56
N ALA A 222 -28.17 24.56 0.77
CA ALA A 222 -27.64 23.91 1.97
C ALA A 222 -26.13 24.10 2.18
N TRP A 223 -25.33 24.13 1.09
CA TRP A 223 -23.87 24.34 1.18
C TRP A 223 -23.47 25.81 1.12
N ILE A 224 -24.35 26.67 0.59
CA ILE A 224 -24.16 28.13 0.54
C ILE A 224 -24.55 28.79 1.87
N LYS A 225 -25.56 28.25 2.57
CA LYS A 225 -26.07 28.78 3.83
C LYS A 225 -25.00 28.71 4.94
N ASP A 226 -24.95 29.74 5.78
CA ASP A 226 -24.01 29.89 6.90
C ASP A 226 -22.52 29.77 6.52
N GLY A 227 -22.14 30.13 5.28
CA GLY A 227 -20.75 30.14 4.83
C GLY A 227 -20.11 28.75 4.73
N GLY A 228 -20.90 27.71 4.44
CA GLY A 228 -20.40 26.34 4.27
C GLY A 228 -20.17 25.59 5.58
N LYS A 229 -20.77 26.05 6.69
CA LYS A 229 -20.67 25.42 8.03
C LYS A 229 -21.11 23.95 8.03
N TRP A 230 -22.06 23.60 7.16
CA TRP A 230 -22.68 22.28 7.05
C TRP A 230 -22.10 21.38 5.94
N ILE A 231 -21.01 21.79 5.29
CA ILE A 231 -20.34 20.93 4.30
C ILE A 231 -19.68 19.76 5.06
N PRO A 232 -20.02 18.49 4.75
CA PRO A 232 -19.42 17.33 5.41
C PRO A 232 -17.91 17.26 5.17
N TYR A 233 -17.19 16.51 5.99
CA TYR A 233 -15.77 16.27 5.71
C TYR A 233 -15.62 15.28 4.55
N PRO A 234 -14.55 15.41 3.72
CA PRO A 234 -14.34 14.52 2.58
C PRO A 234 -14.34 13.04 2.97
N SER A 235 -13.73 12.68 4.10
CA SER A 235 -13.77 11.30 4.61
C SER A 235 -15.18 10.82 4.96
N THR A 236 -16.00 11.67 5.59
CA THR A 236 -17.39 11.36 5.95
C THR A 236 -18.24 11.19 4.70
N TRP A 237 -18.10 12.09 3.72
CA TRP A 237 -18.83 12.04 2.46
C TRP A 237 -18.44 10.80 1.61
N LEU A 238 -17.16 10.43 1.62
CA LEU A 238 -16.68 9.21 0.95
C LEU A 238 -17.20 7.93 1.61
N ASN A 239 -17.14 7.84 2.93
CA ASN A 239 -17.62 6.66 3.66
C ASN A 239 -19.14 6.48 3.57
N ALA A 240 -19.89 7.58 3.47
CA ALA A 240 -21.34 7.58 3.30
C ALA A 240 -21.79 7.35 1.85
N LYS A 241 -20.85 7.20 0.91
CA LYS A 241 -21.12 7.15 -0.53
C LYS A 241 -22.00 8.31 -1.02
N GLY A 242 -21.71 9.53 -0.60
CA GLY A 242 -22.57 10.70 -0.86
C GLY A 242 -22.74 11.12 -2.34
N TRP A 243 -22.19 10.35 -3.29
CA TRP A 243 -22.50 10.45 -4.72
C TRP A 243 -23.75 9.64 -5.13
N GLU A 244 -24.18 8.66 -4.32
CA GLU A 244 -25.39 7.85 -4.50
C GLU A 244 -26.66 8.54 -3.96
N ASP A 245 -26.52 9.58 -3.12
CA ASP A 245 -27.66 10.29 -2.54
C ASP A 245 -28.49 11.02 -3.62
N GLU A 246 -29.81 10.75 -3.63
CA GLU A 246 -30.80 11.49 -4.42
C GLU A 246 -31.11 12.83 -3.72
N ASP A 247 -30.83 13.93 -4.41
CA ASP A 247 -31.06 15.33 -4.02
C ASP A 247 -30.80 15.73 -2.56
N ILE A 248 -29.86 16.66 -2.37
CA ILE A 248 -29.49 17.32 -1.10
C ILE A 248 -30.59 18.29 -0.64
N SER A 249 -31.86 17.94 -0.83
CA SER A 249 -33.02 18.77 -0.53
C SER A 249 -33.60 18.56 0.86
N GLN A 250 -33.13 17.57 1.64
CA GLN A 250 -33.51 17.43 3.06
C GLN A 250 -32.42 16.66 3.84
N MET A 251 -31.42 17.35 4.42
CA MET A 251 -30.68 16.77 5.55
C MET A 251 -31.09 17.50 6.82
N ASP A 252 -32.00 16.84 7.55
CA ASP A 252 -32.28 17.12 8.95
C ASP A 252 -31.05 16.85 9.82
N LYS A 253 -30.99 17.57 10.94
CA LYS A 253 -29.84 17.75 11.85
C LYS A 253 -29.17 16.42 12.27
N PRO A 254 -27.82 16.37 12.40
CA PRO A 254 -27.15 15.21 12.95
C PRO A 254 -27.49 15.05 14.44
N SER A 255 -28.01 13.87 14.79
CA SER A 255 -28.20 13.42 16.16
C SER A 255 -26.84 13.11 16.83
N PRO A 256 -26.64 13.43 18.12
CA PRO A 256 -25.37 13.16 18.81
C PRO A 256 -25.12 11.65 18.92
N GLN A 257 -23.97 11.20 18.43
CA GLN A 257 -23.48 9.84 18.65
C GLN A 257 -22.99 9.71 20.09
N ASN A 258 -23.55 8.72 20.80
CA ASN A 258 -23.18 8.32 22.16
C ASN A 258 -21.68 8.01 22.25
N GLY A 259 -20.96 8.78 23.06
CA GLY A 259 -19.62 8.44 23.52
C GLY A 259 -19.66 7.43 24.68
N PRO A 260 -18.60 6.63 24.88
CA PRO A 260 -18.53 5.65 25.95
C PRO A 260 -18.41 6.33 27.32
N LEU A 261 -19.12 5.78 28.31
CA LEU A 261 -19.16 6.20 29.70
C LEU A 261 -17.76 6.30 30.32
N GLY A 262 -17.31 7.54 30.54
CA GLY A 262 -16.21 7.84 31.43
C GLY A 262 -16.70 7.77 32.87
N VAL A 263 -16.25 6.76 33.61
CA VAL A 263 -16.34 6.69 35.06
C VAL A 263 -15.46 7.81 35.63
N THR A 264 -16.06 8.81 36.27
CA THR A 264 -15.31 9.75 37.12
C THR A 264 -15.64 9.47 38.57
N CYS A 265 -14.63 8.99 39.29
CA CYS A 265 -14.58 8.99 40.75
C CYS A 265 -14.78 10.42 41.24
N ASP A 266 -15.85 10.66 41.97
CA ASP A 266 -16.05 11.89 42.72
C ASP A 266 -15.63 11.63 44.17
N THR A 267 -14.52 12.26 44.57
CA THR A 267 -14.15 12.41 45.97
C THR A 267 -13.79 13.88 46.18
N ARG A 268 -14.62 14.59 46.95
CA ARG A 268 -14.14 15.65 47.83
C ARG A 268 -14.99 15.73 49.10
N PRO A 269 -14.36 15.83 50.28
CA PRO A 269 -15.04 15.76 51.56
C PRO A 269 -15.53 17.14 51.99
N GLU A 270 -16.68 17.19 52.67
CA GLU A 270 -16.95 18.23 53.66
C GLU A 270 -17.49 17.60 54.94
N ASP A 271 -16.71 17.81 56.00
CA ASP A 271 -17.00 17.51 57.39
C ASP A 271 -18.21 18.33 57.87
N LEU A 272 -19.26 17.65 58.32
CA LEU A 272 -20.18 18.19 59.32
C LEU A 272 -20.28 17.24 60.51
N VAL A 273 -19.40 17.59 61.45
CA VAL A 273 -19.41 17.35 62.88
C VAL A 273 -20.82 17.31 63.51
N ARG A 274 -21.02 16.29 64.38
CA ARG A 274 -21.69 16.30 65.71
C ARG A 274 -23.10 15.71 65.92
N ARG A 275 -23.10 14.83 66.95
CA ARG A 275 -24.13 14.52 67.98
C ARG A 275 -25.22 13.53 67.55
N ASP A 276 -25.75 12.65 68.40
CA ASP A 276 -25.49 12.16 69.76
C ASP A 276 -26.39 10.90 69.89
N ASP A 277 -26.05 10.00 70.81
CA ASP A 277 -26.93 9.11 71.60
C ASP A 277 -28.06 8.31 70.91
N MET A 278 -27.90 6.99 70.84
CA MET A 278 -28.48 5.98 71.77
C MET A 278 -28.50 4.58 71.16
#